data_AF-A0A7W7MJZ9-F1
#
_entry.id   AF-A0A7W7MJZ9-F1
#
_cell.length_a   1.000
_cell.length_b   1.000
_cell.length_c   1.000
_cell.angle_alpha   90.00
_cell.angle_beta   90.00
_cell.angle_gamma   90.00
#
_symmetry.space_group_name_H-M   'P 1'
#
loop_
_entity.id
_entity.type
_entity.pdbx_description
1 polymer ?
#
loop_
_entity_poly.entity_id
_entity_poly.type
_entity_poly.pdbx_seq_one_letter_code
_entity_poly.pdbx_strand_id
1 'polypeptide(L)'
;MDGGGVVTPDGCTVEVYLHLPANGEPDLIDRAVPEGSRILELGCGTGRLANVLAARGHDVVGVDESAAMLSHLRGVTPVCTHR
;
A
#
# COMPACT_ATOMS: atom_id res chain seq x y z
N MET A 1 19.90 20.06 -1.77
CA MET A 1 19.17 19.05 -0.98
C MET A 1 18.81 18.00 -1.97
N ASP A 2 19.75 17.10 -2.19
CA ASP A 2 19.71 16.17 -3.30
C ASP A 2 18.98 14.94 -2.72
N GLY A 3 17.65 15.05 -2.67
CA GLY A 3 16.76 14.11 -1.98
C GLY A 3 16.71 12.75 -2.67
N GLY A 4 17.78 11.98 -2.53
CA GLY A 4 18.11 10.75 -3.27
C GLY A 4 17.21 9.53 -3.07
N GLY A 5 15.92 9.72 -2.82
CA GLY A 5 14.93 8.64 -2.81
C GLY A 5 14.55 8.20 -4.23
N VAL A 6 14.07 6.96 -4.37
CA VAL A 6 13.52 6.46 -5.63
C VAL A 6 12.30 7.31 -6.00
N VAL A 7 12.25 7.78 -7.25
CA VAL A 7 11.12 8.52 -7.82
C VAL A 7 10.42 7.62 -8.83
N THR A 8 9.09 7.55 -8.74
CA THR A 8 8.24 6.76 -9.65
C THR A 8 8.07 7.47 -11.00
N PRO A 9 7.59 6.76 -12.04
CA PRO A 9 7.47 7.32 -13.40
C PRO A 9 6.62 8.60 -13.50
N ASP A 10 5.64 8.76 -12.63
CA ASP A 10 4.77 9.93 -12.50
C ASP A 10 5.38 11.09 -11.68
N GLY A 11 6.58 10.91 -11.13
CA GLY A 11 7.30 11.92 -10.36
C GLY A 11 7.10 11.85 -8.84
N CYS A 12 6.42 10.83 -8.31
CA CYS A 12 6.22 10.67 -6.88
C CYS A 12 7.46 10.09 -6.17
N THR A 13 7.86 10.68 -5.04
CA THR A 13 9.01 10.17 -4.25
C THR A 13 8.55 9.03 -3.35
N VAL A 14 9.06 7.81 -3.57
CA VAL A 14 8.74 6.62 -2.76
C VAL A 14 8.97 6.86 -1.27
N GLU A 15 10.06 7.56 -0.93
CA GLU A 15 10.42 7.89 0.44
C GLU A 15 9.35 8.72 1.16
N VAL A 16 8.66 9.63 0.48
CA VAL A 16 7.55 10.39 1.10
C VAL A 16 6.45 9.45 1.56
N TYR A 17 6.07 8.50 0.71
CA TYR A 17 4.99 7.56 0.99
C TYR A 17 5.36 6.52 2.06
N LEU A 18 6.65 6.17 2.21
CA LEU A 18 7.12 5.31 3.31
C LEU A 18 6.88 5.92 4.70
N HIS A 19 6.83 7.24 4.82
CA HIS A 19 6.69 7.94 6.09
C HIS A 19 5.25 8.39 6.39
N LEU A 20 4.29 8.11 5.49
CA LEU A 20 2.90 8.47 5.72
C LEU A 20 2.21 7.46 6.65
N PRO A 21 1.61 7.91 7.77
CA PRO A 21 0.91 7.01 8.68
C PRO A 21 -0.45 6.57 8.14
N ALA A 22 -0.85 5.34 8.49
CA ALA A 22 -2.19 4.81 8.20
C ALA A 22 -3.32 5.57 8.91
N ASN A 23 -3.01 6.28 9.99
CA ASN A 23 -3.97 6.98 10.86
C ASN A 23 -5.15 6.06 11.28
N GLY A 24 -6.38 6.56 11.29
CA GLY A 24 -7.57 5.85 11.78
C GLY A 24 -8.32 5.04 10.72
N GLU A 25 -7.88 5.11 9.46
CA GLU A 25 -8.51 4.44 8.33
C GLU A 25 -8.59 2.92 8.50
N PRO A 26 -7.56 2.19 9.01
CA PRO A 26 -7.68 0.75 9.21
C PRO A 26 -8.82 0.37 10.15
N ASP A 27 -9.02 1.13 11.24
CA ASP A 27 -10.09 0.85 12.20
C ASP A 27 -11.48 1.13 11.60
N LEU A 28 -11.59 2.08 10.67
CA LEU A 28 -12.83 2.32 9.94
C LEU A 28 -13.17 1.14 9.03
N ILE A 29 -12.16 0.58 8.36
CA ILE A 29 -12.31 -0.57 7.46
C ILE A 29 -12.68 -1.82 8.24
N ASP A 30 -12.00 -2.12 9.35
CA ASP A 30 -12.30 -3.28 10.21
C ASP A 30 -13.74 -3.26 10.74
N ARG A 31 -14.29 -2.08 11.01
CA ARG A 31 -15.71 -1.95 11.43
C ARG A 31 -16.70 -2.13 10.29
N ALA A 32 -16.27 -1.97 9.05
CA ALA A 32 -17.12 -2.01 7.88
C ALA A 32 -17.24 -3.40 7.25
N VAL A 33 -16.31 -4.32 7.54
CA VAL A 33 -16.26 -5.65 6.93
C VAL A 33 -16.06 -6.75 7.98
N PRO A 34 -16.47 -8.00 7.71
CA PRO A 34 -16.12 -9.13 8.55
C PRO A 34 -14.60 -9.33 8.68
N GLU A 35 -14.16 -9.93 9.78
CA GLU A 35 -12.78 -10.38 9.98
C GLU A 35 -12.35 -11.31 8.82
N GLY A 36 -11.10 -11.17 8.36
CA GLY A 36 -10.56 -12.00 7.28
C GLY A 36 -11.17 -11.72 5.89
N SER A 37 -11.89 -10.61 5.71
CA SER A 37 -12.43 -10.23 4.41
C SER A 37 -11.34 -10.03 3.35
N ARG A 38 -11.70 -10.24 2.08
CA ARG A 38 -10.87 -9.92 0.91
C ARG A 38 -10.98 -8.45 0.56
N ILE A 39 -9.84 -7.78 0.39
CA ILE A 39 -9.76 -6.33 0.16
C ILE A 39 -8.92 -6.05 -1.07
N LEU A 40 -9.41 -5.16 -1.94
CA LEU A 40 -8.68 -4.62 -3.08
C LEU A 40 -8.34 -3.15 -2.80
N GLU A 41 -7.06 -2.79 -2.76
CA GLU A 41 -6.60 -1.41 -2.62
C GLU A 41 -6.01 -0.91 -3.95
N LEU A 42 -6.61 0.15 -4.48
CA LEU A 42 -6.20 0.78 -5.74
C LEU A 42 -5.30 1.98 -5.47
N GLY A 43 -4.11 2.01 -6.10
CA GLY A 43 -3.09 3.01 -5.79
C GLY A 43 -2.50 2.79 -4.40
N CYS A 44 -2.14 1.53 -4.09
CA CYS A 44 -1.73 1.15 -2.74
C CYS A 44 -0.37 1.71 -2.32
N GLY A 45 0.43 2.22 -3.28
CA GLY A 45 1.76 2.75 -3.02
C GLY A 45 2.63 1.78 -2.25
N THR A 46 3.28 2.27 -1.19
CA THR A 46 4.14 1.49 -0.29
C THR A 46 3.36 0.63 0.72
N GLY A 47 2.02 0.60 0.63
CA GLY A 47 1.16 -0.22 1.48
C GLY A 47 0.80 0.41 2.81
N ARG A 48 0.56 1.73 2.82
CA ARG A 48 0.17 2.49 4.02
C ARG A 48 -1.02 1.85 4.73
N LEU A 49 -2.06 1.46 4.00
CA LEU A 49 -3.21 0.72 4.54
C LEU A 49 -3.06 -0.78 4.29
N ALA A 50 -2.68 -1.18 3.08
CA ALA A 50 -2.58 -2.58 2.66
C ALA A 50 -1.81 -3.45 3.65
N ASN A 51 -0.63 -2.99 4.10
CA ASN A 51 0.21 -3.76 5.02
C ASN A 51 -0.43 -3.88 6.41
N VAL A 52 -1.11 -2.83 6.88
CA VAL A 52 -1.80 -2.85 8.17
C VAL A 52 -2.98 -3.83 8.12
N LEU A 53 -3.78 -3.76 7.07
CA LEU A 53 -4.95 -4.64 6.89
C LEU A 53 -4.53 -6.10 6.72
N ALA A 54 -3.47 -6.38 5.96
CA ALA A 54 -2.90 -7.72 5.84
C ALA A 54 -2.37 -8.23 7.19
N ALA A 55 -1.67 -7.40 7.96
CA ALA A 55 -1.19 -7.75 9.29
C ALA A 55 -2.34 -8.01 10.29
N ARG A 56 -3.52 -7.43 10.06
CA ARG A 56 -4.76 -7.69 10.82
C ARG A 56 -5.52 -8.93 10.35
N GLY A 57 -5.03 -9.64 9.34
CA GLY A 57 -5.58 -10.92 8.89
C GLY A 57 -6.51 -10.85 7.67
N HIS A 58 -6.65 -9.68 7.03
CA HIS A 58 -7.36 -9.57 5.76
C HIS A 58 -6.53 -10.16 4.60
N ASP A 59 -7.21 -10.72 3.60
CA ASP A 59 -6.59 -11.12 2.34
C ASP A 59 -6.58 -9.91 1.39
N VAL A 60 -5.42 -9.25 1.27
CA VAL A 60 -5.30 -7.97 0.58
C VAL A 60 -4.59 -8.13 -0.75
N VAL A 61 -5.19 -7.56 -1.79
CA VAL A 61 -4.56 -7.32 -3.09
C VAL A 61 -4.26 -5.83 -3.21
N GLY A 62 -2.98 -5.48 -3.39
CA GLY A 62 -2.52 -4.12 -3.59
C GLY A 62 -2.19 -3.88 -5.05
N VAL A 63 -2.83 -2.88 -5.66
CA VAL A 63 -2.60 -2.48 -7.05
C VAL A 63 -1.88 -1.15 -7.08
N ASP A 64 -0.77 -1.09 -7.80
CA ASP A 64 -0.05 0.16 -8.05
C ASP A 64 0.64 0.12 -9.42
N GLU A 65 0.92 1.29 -9.97
CA GLU A 65 1.65 1.43 -11.23
C GLU A 65 3.16 1.55 -11.03
N SER A 66 3.69 1.32 -9.83
CA SER A 66 5.12 1.38 -9.59
C SER A 66 5.62 0.10 -8.94
N ALA A 67 6.45 -0.66 -9.66
CA ALA A 67 7.13 -1.82 -9.10
C ALA A 67 8.00 -1.44 -7.88
N ALA A 68 8.55 -0.23 -7.86
CA ALA A 68 9.31 0.28 -6.72
C ALA A 68 8.40 0.45 -5.49
N MET A 69 7.20 1.01 -5.66
CA MET A 69 6.21 1.12 -4.57
C MET A 69 5.80 -0.26 -4.06
N LEU A 70 5.44 -1.17 -4.97
CA LEU A 70 5.00 -2.53 -4.63
C LEU A 70 6.06 -3.35 -3.90
N SER A 71 7.35 -3.07 -4.10
CA SER A 71 8.45 -3.78 -3.41
C SER A 71 8.43 -3.60 -1.89
N HIS A 72 7.68 -2.62 -1.37
CA HIS A 72 7.54 -2.35 0.05
C HIS A 72 6.35 -3.05 0.72
N LEU A 73 5.51 -3.74 -0.05
CA LEU A 73 4.36 -4.46 0.48
C LEU A 73 4.76 -5.67 1.33
N ARG A 74 3.97 -5.96 2.37
CA ARG A 74 4.21 -7.06 3.33
C ARG A 74 2.92 -7.81 3.61
N GLY A 75 2.89 -9.10 3.28
CA GLY A 75 1.70 -9.93 3.46
C GLY A 75 0.53 -9.60 2.52
N VAL A 76 0.78 -8.76 1.51
CA VAL A 76 -0.19 -8.32 0.51
C VAL A 76 0.19 -8.95 -0.83
N THR A 77 -0.81 -9.35 -1.63
CA THR A 77 -0.59 -9.79 -3.02
C THR A 77 -0.40 -8.56 -3.93
N PRO A 78 0.79 -8.34 -4.51
CA PRO A 78 1.04 -7.17 -5.37
C PRO A 78 0.53 -7.40 -6.80
N VAL A 79 -0.06 -6.36 -7.40
CA VAL A 79 -0.42 -6.30 -8.82
C VAL A 79 0.13 -5.01 -9.43
N CYS A 80 1.06 -5.16 -10.36
CA CYS A 80 1.64 -4.06 -11.12
C CYS A 80 0.81 -3.81 -12.39
N THR A 81 0.35 -2.58 -12.61
CA THR A 81 -0.54 -2.26 -13.75
C THR A 81 0.18 -2.01 -15.07
N HIS A 82 1.51 -1.81 -15.04
CA HIS A 82 2.36 -1.77 -16.23
C HIS A 82 3.12 -3.09 -16.39
N ARG A 83 3.45 -3.45 -17.64
CA ARG A 83 4.25 -4.62 -17.99
C ARG A 83 5.75 -4.35 -17.87
#